data_AF-A0A484B0Q0-F1
#
_entry.id   AF-A0A484B0Q0-F1
#
_cell.length_a   1.000
_cell.length_b   1.000
_cell.length_c   1.000
_cell.angle_alpha   90.00
_cell.angle_beta   90.00
_cell.angle_gamma   90.00
#
_symmetry.space_group_name_H-M   'P 1'
#
loop_
_entity.id
_entity.type
_entity.pdbx_description
1 polymer ?
#
loop_
_entity_poly.entity_id
_entity_poly.type
_entity_poly.pdbx_seq_one_letter_code
_entity_poly.pdbx_strand_id
1 'polypeptide(L)'
;MVMQIQDPASQRLTWYKPPLTVLVIKKVCDASVLTPFVQLVTWLVQEKNMVVWQSVPPVMAFHLGSLGFLTPFRFDNFQEQLTSILEGHAALTLRSRLRCVMHRRSENRHGFEHAGDSCAEPPSPLANSILVLNEVVIDRGPSPYLSNIDLFLDGKYITSVQGDGLIVSTPTGSTAYAVAAGASMIHSSVPAIMISVSPESRNTSWVSFDGRNRQELFHGDSLRITTSIYPVPSICAQDQISDWFASLGDGLHWNVRKRQKCLDELSDLTASGSEDTFDEIENTKLYDV
;
A
#
# COMPACT_ATOMS: atom_id res chain seq x y z
N MET A 1 24.01 -23.08 10.31
CA MET A 1 23.19 -23.19 9.09
C MET A 1 23.42 -21.91 8.29
N VAL A 2 24.01 -21.98 7.11
CA VAL A 2 24.27 -20.79 6.28
C VAL A 2 22.99 -20.46 5.52
N MET A 3 22.45 -19.27 5.75
CA MET A 3 21.27 -18.79 5.04
C MET A 3 21.71 -18.28 3.66
N GLN A 4 21.34 -18.99 2.59
CA GLN A 4 21.53 -18.51 1.22
C GLN A 4 20.37 -17.57 0.87
N ILE A 5 20.65 -16.27 0.84
CA ILE A 5 19.70 -15.24 0.39
C ILE A 5 20.09 -14.88 -1.03
N GLN A 6 19.16 -14.98 -1.98
CA GLN A 6 19.38 -14.52 -3.35
C GLN A 6 19.48 -13.00 -3.36
N ASP A 7 20.40 -12.46 -4.16
CA ASP A 7 20.50 -11.02 -4.38
C ASP A 7 19.19 -10.49 -5.00
N PRO A 8 18.47 -9.58 -4.31
CA PRO A 8 17.23 -9.00 -4.82
C PRO A 8 17.38 -8.31 -6.18
N ALA A 9 18.52 -7.65 -6.42
CA ALA A 9 18.73 -6.86 -7.64
C ALA A 9 19.00 -7.73 -8.90
N SER A 10 19.46 -8.97 -8.69
CA SER A 10 19.83 -9.90 -9.76
C SER A 10 18.67 -10.79 -10.24
N GLN A 11 17.45 -10.55 -9.78
CA GLN A 11 16.30 -11.39 -10.12
C GLN A 11 15.79 -11.13 -11.54
N ARG A 12 15.50 -12.22 -12.26
CA ARG A 12 15.03 -12.22 -13.65
C ARG A 12 13.85 -13.19 -13.81
N LEU A 13 12.87 -12.79 -14.61
CA LEU A 13 11.76 -13.65 -14.98
C LEU A 13 12.24 -14.68 -16.01
N THR A 14 11.92 -15.95 -15.81
CA THR A 14 12.17 -17.00 -16.80
C THR A 14 10.90 -17.84 -16.97
N TRP A 15 10.50 -18.05 -18.22
CA TRP A 15 9.34 -18.86 -18.57
C TRP A 15 9.78 -20.27 -18.95
N TYR A 16 9.43 -21.27 -18.16
CA TYR A 16 9.65 -22.67 -18.55
C TYR A 16 8.72 -23.10 -19.70
N LYS A 17 7.55 -22.45 -19.79
CA LYS A 17 6.58 -22.53 -20.89
C LYS A 17 6.00 -21.14 -21.10
N PRO A 18 5.69 -20.72 -22.34
CA PRO A 18 5.07 -19.43 -22.58
C PRO A 18 3.76 -19.32 -21.78
N PRO A 19 3.47 -18.16 -21.16
CA PRO A 19 2.26 -18.02 -20.36
C PRO A 19 1.05 -18.15 -21.27
N LEU A 20 0.14 -19.05 -20.91
CA LEU A 20 -1.13 -19.22 -21.60
C LEU A 20 -2.24 -18.40 -20.94
N THR A 21 -1.97 -17.79 -19.77
CA THR A 21 -2.99 -17.09 -19.01
C THR A 21 -2.57 -15.76 -18.43
N VAL A 22 -3.45 -14.74 -18.51
CA VAL A 22 -3.18 -13.38 -18.00
C VAL A 22 -4.39 -12.83 -17.25
N LEU A 23 -4.17 -12.24 -16.07
CA LEU A 23 -5.18 -11.47 -15.34
C LEU A 23 -4.96 -9.98 -15.61
N VAL A 24 -5.95 -9.31 -16.20
CA VAL A 24 -5.91 -7.86 -16.43
C VAL A 24 -6.80 -7.17 -15.40
N ILE A 25 -6.21 -6.24 -14.63
CA ILE A 25 -6.92 -5.46 -13.62
C ILE A 25 -6.85 -3.99 -14.04
N LYS A 26 -8.00 -3.30 -14.00
CA LYS A 26 -8.08 -1.86 -14.26
C LYS A 26 -8.52 -1.09 -13.04
N LYS A 27 -8.15 0.18 -12.96
CA LYS A 27 -8.71 1.12 -11.98
C LYS A 27 -10.23 1.25 -12.19
N VAL A 28 -10.98 1.20 -11.09
CA VAL A 28 -12.44 1.34 -11.08
C VAL A 28 -12.77 2.84 -11.13
N CYS A 29 -13.86 3.19 -11.81
CA CYS A 29 -14.34 4.58 -11.95
C CYS A 29 -13.37 5.57 -12.63
N ASP A 30 -12.41 5.09 -13.43
CA ASP A 30 -11.52 5.94 -14.22
C ASP A 30 -11.79 5.73 -15.72
N ALA A 31 -12.37 6.74 -16.38
CA ALA A 31 -12.76 6.66 -17.78
C ALA A 31 -11.54 6.65 -18.72
N SER A 32 -10.43 7.27 -18.31
CA SER A 32 -9.19 7.32 -19.09
C SER A 32 -8.58 5.93 -19.32
N VAL A 33 -8.88 4.99 -18.43
CA VAL A 33 -8.35 3.62 -18.43
C VAL A 33 -9.22 2.67 -19.28
N LEU A 34 -10.45 3.06 -19.65
CA LEU A 34 -11.39 2.17 -20.32
C LEU A 34 -10.93 1.79 -21.74
N THR A 35 -10.62 2.79 -22.58
CA THR A 35 -10.18 2.54 -23.96
C THR A 35 -8.86 1.73 -23.99
N PRO A 36 -7.82 2.09 -23.21
CA PRO A 36 -6.59 1.30 -23.10
C PRO A 36 -6.82 -0.12 -22.59
N PHE A 37 -7.72 -0.31 -21.62
CA PHE A 37 -8.09 -1.63 -21.12
C PHE A 37 -8.72 -2.50 -22.22
N VAL A 38 -9.67 -1.95 -22.99
CA VAL A 38 -10.31 -2.69 -24.09
C VAL A 38 -9.30 -3.03 -25.17
N GLN A 39 -8.41 -2.10 -25.54
CA GLN A 39 -7.34 -2.36 -26.51
C GLN A 39 -6.41 -3.49 -26.06
N LEU A 40 -5.98 -3.47 -24.80
CA LEU A 40 -5.11 -4.50 -24.23
C LEU A 40 -5.79 -5.87 -24.19
N VAL A 41 -7.02 -5.95 -23.69
CA VAL A 41 -7.77 -7.21 -23.61
C VAL A 41 -8.06 -7.77 -25.01
N THR A 42 -8.44 -6.92 -25.96
CA THR A 42 -8.70 -7.33 -27.34
C THR A 42 -7.44 -7.94 -27.96
N TRP A 43 -6.28 -7.29 -27.80
CA TRP A 43 -5.00 -7.81 -28.28
C TRP A 43 -4.61 -9.13 -27.61
N LEU A 44 -4.76 -9.25 -26.29
CA LEU A 44 -4.43 -10.48 -25.55
C LEU A 44 -5.28 -11.68 -25.98
N VAL A 45 -6.56 -11.46 -26.26
CA VAL A 45 -7.48 -12.52 -26.67
C VAL A 45 -7.32 -12.86 -28.15
N GLN A 46 -7.30 -11.85 -29.02
CA GLN A 46 -7.33 -12.06 -30.48
C GLN A 46 -5.95 -12.39 -31.06
N GLU A 47 -4.90 -11.73 -30.59
CA GLU A 47 -3.54 -11.88 -31.16
C GLU A 47 -2.69 -12.89 -30.39
N LYS A 48 -2.90 -13.04 -29.07
CA LYS A 48 -2.09 -13.90 -28.19
C LYS A 48 -2.78 -15.15 -27.65
N ASN A 49 -4.10 -15.31 -27.89
CA ASN A 49 -4.90 -16.49 -27.56
C ASN A 49 -4.75 -16.99 -26.10
N MET A 50 -4.84 -16.07 -25.12
CA MET A 50 -4.61 -16.35 -23.69
C MET A 50 -5.91 -16.55 -22.88
N VAL A 51 -5.89 -17.44 -21.87
CA VAL A 51 -6.98 -17.77 -20.90
C VAL A 51 -6.69 -17.10 -19.53
N VAL A 52 -7.44 -17.29 -18.43
CA VAL A 52 -7.20 -16.59 -17.14
C VAL A 52 -7.25 -17.58 -15.95
N TRP A 53 -6.59 -17.26 -14.80
CA TRP A 53 -6.55 -17.93 -13.46
C TRP A 53 -5.38 -18.93 -13.20
N GLN A 54 -4.76 -19.17 -12.01
CA GLN A 54 -4.73 -18.62 -10.62
C GLN A 54 -3.35 -18.92 -9.93
N SER A 55 -2.64 -17.85 -9.53
CA SER A 55 -1.57 -17.68 -8.51
C SER A 55 -1.06 -16.24 -8.71
N VAL A 56 -0.36 -15.59 -7.77
CA VAL A 56 0.12 -14.20 -8.01
C VAL A 56 1.08 -14.22 -9.20
N PRO A 57 0.62 -13.84 -10.41
CA PRO A 57 1.46 -13.93 -11.58
C PRO A 57 2.44 -12.75 -11.52
N PRO A 58 3.53 -12.77 -12.31
CA PRO A 58 4.32 -11.57 -12.56
C PRO A 58 3.38 -10.41 -12.94
N VAL A 59 3.42 -9.35 -12.14
CA VAL A 59 2.57 -8.18 -12.29
C VAL A 59 3.29 -7.18 -13.18
N MET A 60 2.76 -6.95 -14.37
CA MET A 60 3.12 -5.82 -15.22
C MET A 60 2.10 -4.71 -15.00
N ALA A 61 2.57 -3.53 -14.58
CA ALA A 61 1.69 -2.44 -14.15
C ALA A 61 1.96 -1.18 -14.98
N PHE A 62 0.92 -0.72 -15.69
CA PHE A 62 0.98 0.47 -16.52
C PHE A 62 0.41 1.70 -15.80
N HIS A 63 1.01 2.87 -16.03
CA HIS A 63 0.43 4.16 -15.68
C HIS A 63 -0.04 4.89 -16.95
N LEU A 64 -1.19 5.57 -16.82
CA LEU A 64 -1.83 6.37 -17.88
C LEU A 64 -1.89 7.87 -17.53
N GLY A 65 -1.17 8.27 -16.48
CA GLY A 65 -1.10 9.63 -15.96
C GLY A 65 0.24 9.86 -15.24
N SER A 66 0.21 10.50 -14.07
CA SER A 66 1.40 10.65 -13.24
C SER A 66 2.03 9.30 -12.87
N LEU A 67 3.36 9.27 -12.80
CA LEU A 67 4.10 8.07 -12.42
C LEU A 67 3.77 7.69 -10.98
N GLY A 68 3.37 6.43 -10.77
CA GLY A 68 3.13 5.85 -9.45
C GLY A 68 4.23 4.86 -9.08
N PHE A 69 4.52 4.74 -7.78
CA PHE A 69 5.56 3.84 -7.23
C PHE A 69 5.41 2.34 -7.59
N LEU A 70 4.23 1.92 -8.04
CA LEU A 70 3.91 0.53 -8.37
C LEU A 70 3.68 0.30 -9.87
N THR A 71 3.71 1.34 -10.70
CA THR A 71 3.33 1.31 -12.11
C THR A 71 4.46 1.86 -12.97
N PRO A 72 5.53 1.09 -13.22
CA PRO A 72 6.73 1.60 -13.90
C PRO A 72 6.57 1.73 -15.42
N PHE A 73 5.55 1.13 -16.02
CA PHE A 73 5.38 1.13 -17.49
C PHE A 73 4.46 2.25 -17.95
N ARG A 74 4.90 3.06 -18.91
CA ARG A 74 4.00 3.90 -19.69
C ARG A 74 3.19 3.02 -20.63
N PHE A 75 1.91 3.35 -20.82
CA PHE A 75 1.07 2.60 -21.77
C PHE A 75 1.47 2.82 -23.24
N ASP A 76 2.25 3.87 -23.52
CA ASP A 76 2.85 4.12 -24.82
C ASP A 76 3.73 2.91 -25.23
N ASN A 77 3.49 2.33 -26.41
CA ASN A 77 4.18 1.15 -26.94
C ASN A 77 4.05 -0.14 -26.09
N PHE A 78 2.92 -0.33 -25.41
CA PHE A 78 2.69 -1.53 -24.58
C PHE A 78 2.92 -2.86 -25.32
N GLN A 79 2.68 -2.93 -26.63
CA GLN A 79 2.81 -4.13 -27.45
C GLN A 79 4.25 -4.65 -27.51
N GLU A 80 5.22 -3.75 -27.69
CA GLU A 80 6.64 -4.10 -27.77
C GLU A 80 7.15 -4.53 -26.39
N GLN A 81 6.84 -3.75 -25.36
CA GLN A 81 7.23 -4.02 -23.98
C GLN A 81 6.67 -5.37 -23.50
N LEU A 82 5.39 -5.64 -23.77
CA LEU A 82 4.74 -6.88 -23.39
C LEU A 82 5.31 -8.07 -24.17
N THR A 83 5.65 -7.89 -25.45
CA THR A 83 6.30 -8.95 -26.25
C THR A 83 7.66 -9.33 -25.68
N SER A 84 8.50 -8.36 -25.34
CA SER A 84 9.80 -8.59 -24.69
C SER A 84 9.69 -9.35 -23.35
N ILE A 85 8.66 -9.03 -22.56
CA ILE A 85 8.38 -9.73 -21.29
C ILE A 85 7.89 -11.16 -21.53
N LEU A 86 7.06 -11.39 -22.54
CA LEU A 86 6.58 -12.72 -22.92
C LEU A 86 7.72 -13.61 -23.45
N GLU A 87 8.73 -13.01 -24.08
CA GLU A 87 9.96 -13.69 -24.53
C GLU A 87 10.92 -14.02 -23.37
N GLY A 88 10.72 -13.43 -22.19
CA GLY A 88 11.39 -13.83 -20.94
C GLY A 88 12.61 -12.99 -20.54
N HIS A 89 12.78 -11.78 -21.08
CA HIS A 89 13.93 -10.92 -20.79
C HIS A 89 13.62 -9.78 -19.80
N ALA A 90 12.87 -10.07 -18.73
CA ALA A 90 12.39 -9.03 -17.81
C ALA A 90 13.05 -9.09 -16.42
N ALA A 91 13.44 -7.93 -15.91
CA ALA A 91 13.85 -7.77 -14.51
C ALA A 91 12.63 -7.86 -13.57
N LEU A 92 12.84 -8.45 -12.39
CA LEU A 92 11.81 -8.62 -11.38
C LEU A 92 12.22 -7.97 -10.06
N THR A 93 11.25 -7.34 -9.41
CA THR A 93 11.32 -6.97 -8.00
C THR A 93 10.30 -7.80 -7.22
N LEU A 94 10.76 -8.60 -6.27
CA LEU A 94 9.89 -9.31 -5.33
C LEU A 94 9.49 -8.38 -4.19
N ARG A 95 8.28 -7.82 -4.25
CA ARG A 95 7.74 -6.95 -3.20
C ARG A 95 7.21 -7.81 -2.05
N SER A 96 7.82 -7.67 -0.87
CA SER A 96 7.38 -8.39 0.34
C SER A 96 5.95 -8.02 0.73
N ARG A 97 5.20 -8.98 1.25
CA ARG A 97 3.88 -8.76 1.85
C ARG A 97 3.90 -9.04 3.34
N LEU A 98 3.02 -8.40 4.11
CA LEU A 98 2.73 -8.80 5.47
C LEU A 98 1.65 -9.90 5.44
N ARG A 99 1.84 -10.92 6.28
CA ARG A 99 0.81 -11.89 6.64
C ARG A 99 0.29 -11.52 8.02
N CYS A 100 -0.99 -11.20 8.07
CA CYS A 100 -1.70 -10.77 9.26
C CYS A 100 -2.64 -11.89 9.70
N VAL A 101 -2.50 -12.34 10.93
CA VAL A 101 -3.38 -13.34 11.54
C VAL A 101 -4.02 -12.71 12.76
N MET A 102 -5.33 -12.58 12.72
CA MET A 102 -6.10 -12.07 13.84
C MET A 102 -6.46 -13.22 14.76
N HIS A 103 -6.11 -13.09 16.03
CA HIS A 103 -6.48 -14.00 17.10
C HIS A 103 -7.55 -13.31 17.95
N ARG A 104 -8.80 -13.70 17.70
CA ARG A 104 -9.93 -13.28 18.54
C ARG A 104 -9.82 -13.99 19.88
N ARG A 105 -10.10 -13.29 20.98
CA ARG A 105 -10.27 -13.96 22.27
C ARG A 105 -11.43 -14.96 22.16
N SER A 106 -11.16 -16.25 22.28
CA SER A 106 -12.22 -17.25 22.34
C SER A 106 -13.01 -17.00 23.63
N GLU A 107 -14.29 -16.66 23.50
CA GLU A 107 -15.20 -16.80 24.63
C GLU A 107 -15.18 -18.26 25.05
N ASN A 108 -14.83 -18.53 26.31
CA ASN A 108 -15.25 -19.74 26.99
C ASN A 108 -16.78 -19.78 26.95
N ARG A 109 -17.36 -20.41 25.91
CA ARG A 109 -18.72 -20.95 26.01
C ARG A 109 -18.68 -22.12 26.99
N HIS A 110 -18.66 -21.83 28.29
CA HIS A 110 -18.96 -22.83 29.30
C HIS A 110 -20.46 -23.14 29.26
N GLY A 111 -20.80 -24.42 29.02
CA GLY A 111 -22.09 -25.01 29.38
C GLY A 111 -22.96 -25.45 28.21
N PHE A 112 -22.65 -26.61 27.62
CA PHE A 112 -23.48 -27.82 27.56
C PHE A 112 -22.84 -28.78 26.54
N GLU A 113 -22.16 -29.80 27.06
CA GLU A 113 -21.71 -30.95 26.28
C GLU A 113 -22.95 -31.72 25.80
N HIS A 114 -23.30 -31.56 24.53
CA HIS A 114 -24.08 -32.58 23.83
C HIS A 114 -23.16 -33.23 22.81
N ALA A 115 -22.77 -34.46 23.12
CA ALA A 115 -22.13 -35.39 22.20
C ALA A 115 -23.05 -35.60 20.99
N GLY A 116 -22.60 -35.14 19.83
CA GLY A 116 -23.36 -35.17 18.59
C GLY A 116 -22.47 -34.81 17.41
N ASP A 117 -21.67 -35.78 17.00
CA ASP A 117 -21.26 -36.07 15.62
C ASP A 117 -21.15 -34.89 14.63
N SER A 118 -19.92 -34.44 14.38
CA SER A 118 -19.50 -33.99 13.05
C SER A 118 -17.98 -33.78 13.04
N CYS A 119 -17.31 -34.60 12.23
CA CYS A 119 -15.93 -34.40 11.80
C CYS A 119 -15.81 -33.09 11.01
N ALA A 120 -15.81 -31.95 11.70
CA ALA A 120 -15.38 -30.69 11.13
C ALA A 120 -13.87 -30.60 11.29
N GLU A 121 -13.13 -30.70 10.18
CA GLU A 121 -11.71 -30.38 10.18
C GLU A 121 -11.50 -29.00 10.83
N PRO A 122 -10.48 -28.83 11.69
CA PRO A 122 -10.17 -27.51 12.23
C PRO A 122 -9.98 -26.54 11.05
N PRO A 123 -10.59 -25.34 11.07
CA PRO A 123 -10.46 -24.39 9.98
C PRO A 123 -8.97 -24.16 9.71
N SER A 124 -8.55 -24.41 8.48
CA SER A 124 -7.12 -24.34 8.13
C SER A 124 -6.54 -22.99 8.60
N PRO A 125 -5.34 -22.95 9.19
CA PRO A 125 -4.71 -21.70 9.65
C PRO A 125 -4.38 -20.71 8.51
N LEU A 126 -4.63 -21.07 7.24
CA LEU A 126 -4.62 -20.17 6.09
C LEU A 126 -5.93 -19.37 5.94
N ALA A 127 -7.08 -19.93 6.35
CA ALA A 127 -8.39 -19.35 6.11
C ALA A 127 -8.60 -17.98 6.79
N ASN A 128 -7.88 -17.72 7.89
CA ASN A 128 -7.99 -16.48 8.66
C ASN A 128 -6.78 -15.55 8.48
N SER A 129 -5.92 -15.77 7.48
CA SER A 129 -4.74 -14.92 7.26
C SER A 129 -4.95 -13.94 6.10
N ILE A 130 -4.78 -12.65 6.38
CA ILE A 130 -4.89 -11.55 5.41
C ILE A 130 -3.49 -11.21 4.92
N LEU A 131 -3.30 -11.15 3.60
CA LEU A 131 -2.05 -10.70 3.00
C LEU A 131 -2.18 -9.22 2.61
N VAL A 132 -1.17 -8.44 3.01
CA VAL A 132 -1.15 -6.98 2.88
C VAL A 132 0.11 -6.59 2.13
N LEU A 133 -0.02 -5.71 1.14
CA LEU A 133 1.12 -5.25 0.35
C LEU A 133 1.79 -4.03 0.95
N ASN A 134 1.02 -3.03 1.39
CA ASN A 134 1.53 -1.74 1.82
C ASN A 134 1.59 -1.66 3.34
N GLU A 135 0.45 -1.61 4.02
CA GLU A 135 0.43 -1.44 5.48
C GLU A 135 -0.82 -1.99 6.17
N VAL A 136 -0.59 -2.31 7.44
CA VAL A 136 -1.63 -2.49 8.44
C VAL A 136 -1.68 -1.23 9.29
N VAL A 137 -2.84 -0.59 9.35
CA VAL A 137 -3.05 0.58 10.20
C VAL A 137 -3.97 0.18 11.33
N ILE A 138 -3.53 0.40 12.56
CA ILE A 138 -4.36 0.29 13.76
C ILE A 138 -4.61 1.70 14.25
N ASP A 139 -5.88 2.08 14.45
CA ASP A 139 -6.27 3.42 14.86
C ASP A 139 -7.34 3.39 15.96
N ARG A 140 -7.53 4.50 16.67
CA ARG A 140 -8.57 4.65 17.70
C ARG A 140 -10.00 4.65 17.16
N GLY A 141 -10.18 4.69 15.85
CA GLY A 141 -11.46 4.82 15.18
C GLY A 141 -12.27 6.03 15.62
N PRO A 142 -13.60 5.87 15.85
CA PRO A 142 -14.45 6.98 16.24
C PRO A 142 -14.23 7.44 17.69
N SER A 143 -13.44 6.70 18.49
CA SER A 143 -13.19 7.03 19.89
C SER A 143 -12.48 8.38 20.02
N PRO A 144 -12.96 9.32 20.86
CA PRO A 144 -12.27 10.58 21.11
C PRO A 144 -11.02 10.44 21.99
N TYR A 145 -10.85 9.29 22.65
CA TYR A 145 -9.70 9.01 23.50
C TYR A 145 -8.59 8.29 22.72
N LEU A 146 -7.35 8.45 23.20
CA LEU A 146 -6.17 7.76 22.65
C LEU A 146 -6.36 6.23 22.71
N SER A 147 -5.92 5.55 21.65
CA SER A 147 -5.78 4.10 21.63
C SER A 147 -4.60 3.68 22.51
N ASN A 148 -4.72 2.54 23.19
CA ASN A 148 -3.65 1.98 24.01
C ASN A 148 -3.32 0.56 23.51
N ILE A 149 -2.17 0.43 22.86
CA ILE A 149 -1.79 -0.74 22.06
C ILE A 149 -0.46 -1.31 22.56
N ASP A 150 -0.48 -2.54 23.05
CA ASP A 150 0.70 -3.24 23.53
C ASP A 150 1.44 -3.90 22.36
N LEU A 151 2.73 -3.57 22.20
CA LEU A 151 3.58 -4.06 21.12
C LEU A 151 4.56 -5.12 21.62
N PHE A 152 4.62 -6.21 20.88
CA PHE A 152 5.49 -7.35 21.16
C PHE A 152 6.35 -7.67 19.92
N LEU A 153 7.65 -7.86 20.11
CA LEU A 153 8.55 -8.37 19.06
C LEU A 153 9.08 -9.72 19.49
N ASP A 154 8.94 -10.73 18.63
CA ASP A 154 9.34 -12.12 18.92
C ASP A 154 8.86 -12.63 20.29
N GLY A 155 7.65 -12.25 20.68
CA GLY A 155 7.02 -12.62 21.95
C GLY A 155 7.50 -11.82 23.18
N LYS A 156 8.43 -10.87 23.02
CA LYS A 156 8.90 -9.98 24.08
C LYS A 156 8.12 -8.66 24.03
N TYR A 157 7.59 -8.24 25.18
CA TYR A 157 6.98 -6.92 25.32
C TYR A 157 8.02 -5.83 25.07
N ILE A 158 7.69 -4.86 24.21
CA ILE A 158 8.58 -3.74 23.86
C ILE A 158 8.07 -2.46 24.52
N THR A 159 6.84 -2.08 24.21
CA THR A 159 6.25 -0.83 24.70
C THR A 159 4.74 -0.86 24.49
N SER A 160 4.04 0.06 25.15
CA SER A 160 2.64 0.37 24.89
C SER A 160 2.55 1.69 24.15
N VAL A 161 1.89 1.68 22.99
CA VAL A 161 1.68 2.85 22.14
C VAL A 161 0.39 3.52 22.58
N GLN A 162 0.51 4.77 23.05
CA GLN A 162 -0.62 5.63 23.40
C GLN A 162 -0.71 6.77 22.40
N GLY A 163 -1.76 6.77 21.57
CA GLY A 163 -1.85 7.73 20.48
C GLY A 163 -3.09 7.54 19.60
N ASP A 164 -3.09 8.21 18.45
CA ASP A 164 -4.12 8.03 17.42
C ASP A 164 -4.10 6.62 16.84
N GLY A 165 -2.93 5.97 16.80
CA GLY A 165 -2.77 4.64 16.24
C GLY A 165 -1.31 4.21 16.06
N LEU A 166 -1.14 3.08 15.37
CA LEU A 166 0.12 2.47 14.99
C LEU A 166 0.05 1.98 13.54
N ILE A 167 1.07 2.30 12.75
CA ILE A 167 1.20 1.84 11.36
C ILE A 167 2.32 0.81 11.31
N VAL A 168 2.03 -0.37 10.79
CA VAL A 168 3.03 -1.37 10.42
C VAL A 168 3.06 -1.51 8.91
N SER A 169 4.12 -1.03 8.30
CA SER A 169 4.25 -0.91 6.86
C SER A 169 5.33 -1.83 6.30
N THR A 170 5.11 -2.33 5.09
CA THR A 170 6.17 -2.89 4.27
C THR A 170 7.03 -1.74 3.72
N PRO A 171 8.23 -2.06 3.26
CA PRO A 171 9.07 -1.17 2.45
C PRO A 171 8.32 -0.55 1.26
N THR A 172 7.41 -1.31 0.64
CA THR A 172 6.54 -0.81 -0.43
C THR A 172 5.52 0.21 0.08
N GLY A 173 4.94 0.01 1.27
CA GLY A 173 4.04 0.97 1.91
C GLY A 173 4.75 2.16 2.56
N SER A 174 6.09 2.18 2.62
CA SER A 174 6.84 3.31 3.19
C SER A 174 6.61 4.63 2.46
N THR A 175 6.21 4.58 1.19
CA THR A 175 5.83 5.73 0.36
C THR A 175 4.31 5.97 0.29
N ALA A 176 3.52 5.15 1.00
CA ALA A 176 2.06 5.26 1.09
C ALA A 176 1.66 6.01 2.37
N TYR A 177 0.78 5.46 3.22
CA TYR A 177 0.31 6.19 4.41
C TYR A 177 1.42 6.46 5.43
N ALA A 178 2.45 5.61 5.46
CA ALA A 178 3.59 5.76 6.36
C ALA A 178 4.36 7.08 6.14
N VAL A 179 4.57 7.52 4.89
CA VAL A 179 5.29 8.79 4.62
C VAL A 179 4.51 10.01 5.12
N ALA A 180 3.17 9.96 5.02
CA ALA A 180 2.31 11.02 5.53
C ALA A 180 2.34 11.11 7.07
N ALA A 181 2.58 9.99 7.74
CA ALA A 181 2.80 9.92 9.18
C ALA A 181 4.25 10.26 9.60
N GLY A 182 5.11 10.68 8.66
CA GLY A 182 6.50 11.07 8.93
C GLY A 182 7.48 9.89 8.98
N ALA A 183 7.11 8.70 8.49
CA ALA A 183 8.02 7.57 8.43
C ALA A 183 9.16 7.82 7.42
N SER A 184 10.32 7.23 7.70
CA SER A 184 11.41 7.17 6.73
C SER A 184 11.03 6.26 5.56
N MET A 185 11.53 6.58 4.37
CA MET A 185 11.44 5.67 3.23
C MET A 185 12.44 4.54 3.43
N ILE A 186 11.96 3.30 3.45
CA ILE A 186 12.73 2.14 3.94
C ILE A 186 12.90 1.10 2.84
N HIS A 187 14.10 0.54 2.77
CA HIS A 187 14.44 -0.65 1.97
C HIS A 187 14.16 -1.97 2.72
N SER A 188 13.88 -3.05 2.01
CA SER A 188 13.13 -4.20 2.50
C SER A 188 13.86 -5.30 3.28
N SER A 189 14.09 -5.14 4.58
CA SER A 189 14.69 -6.20 5.41
C SER A 189 14.32 -6.22 6.92
N VAL A 190 13.04 -6.24 7.35
CA VAL A 190 12.69 -6.37 8.79
C VAL A 190 11.80 -7.60 9.08
N PRO A 191 12.15 -8.47 10.05
CA PRO A 191 11.35 -9.63 10.43
C PRO A 191 10.36 -9.36 11.58
N ALA A 192 9.10 -9.78 11.38
CA ALA A 192 7.97 -10.02 12.30
C ALA A 192 7.66 -9.03 13.46
N ILE A 193 6.37 -8.62 13.57
CA ILE A 193 5.86 -7.70 14.60
C ILE A 193 4.52 -8.24 15.14
N MET A 194 4.34 -8.34 16.46
CA MET A 194 3.07 -8.75 17.08
C MET A 194 2.46 -7.58 17.87
N ILE A 195 1.15 -7.41 17.78
CA ILE A 195 0.44 -6.28 18.35
C ILE A 195 -0.80 -6.79 19.09
N SER A 196 -1.09 -6.23 20.26
CA SER A 196 -2.27 -6.58 21.06
C SER A 196 -2.92 -5.30 21.58
N VAL A 197 -4.26 -5.28 21.69
CA VAL A 197 -4.93 -4.18 22.40
C VAL A 197 -4.73 -4.38 23.90
N SER A 198 -4.29 -3.34 24.61
CA SER A 198 -4.00 -3.45 26.03
C SER A 198 -5.28 -3.77 26.83
N PRO A 199 -5.22 -4.67 27.82
CA PRO A 199 -6.34 -4.89 28.74
C PRO A 199 -6.75 -3.64 29.51
N GLU A 200 -5.83 -2.69 29.70
CA GLU A 200 -6.07 -1.41 30.39
C GLU A 200 -6.54 -0.31 29.44
N SER A 201 -6.66 -0.59 28.14
CA SER A 201 -7.23 0.37 27.19
C SER A 201 -8.68 0.70 27.56
N ARG A 202 -9.05 1.97 27.48
CA ARG A 202 -10.43 2.42 27.77
C ARG A 202 -11.39 2.18 26.61
N ASN A 203 -10.88 1.91 25.41
CA ASN A 203 -11.66 1.74 24.20
C ASN A 203 -11.09 0.62 23.31
N THR A 204 -11.93 0.14 22.40
CA THR A 204 -11.53 -0.73 21.29
C THR A 204 -10.63 0.02 20.30
N SER A 205 -9.90 -0.73 19.48
CA SER A 205 -9.11 -0.17 18.38
C SER A 205 -9.63 -0.72 17.06
N TRP A 206 -9.35 -0.04 15.96
CA TRP A 206 -9.74 -0.47 14.62
C TRP A 206 -8.50 -0.83 13.83
N VAL A 207 -8.57 -1.91 13.05
CA VAL A 207 -7.51 -2.31 12.13
C VAL A 207 -8.00 -2.18 10.68
N SER A 208 -7.13 -1.71 9.80
CA SER A 208 -7.33 -1.72 8.35
C SER A 208 -6.14 -2.36 7.64
N PHE A 209 -6.40 -2.96 6.49
CA PHE A 209 -5.43 -3.70 5.69
C PHE A 209 -5.38 -3.08 4.30
N ASP A 210 -4.27 -2.46 3.91
CA ASP A 210 -4.13 -1.68 2.65
C ASP A 210 -5.27 -0.63 2.47
N GLY A 211 -5.67 0.02 3.57
CA GLY A 211 -6.77 1.00 3.60
C GLY A 211 -8.17 0.39 3.37
N ARG A 212 -8.30 -0.94 3.42
CA ARG A 212 -9.56 -1.68 3.23
C ARG A 212 -9.84 -2.61 4.42
N ASN A 213 -10.96 -3.33 4.34
CA ASN A 213 -11.34 -4.43 5.26
C ASN A 213 -11.24 -4.04 6.73
N ARG A 214 -11.78 -2.87 7.07
CA ARG A 214 -11.71 -2.31 8.41
C ARG A 214 -12.45 -3.21 9.40
N GLN A 215 -11.79 -3.59 10.48
CA GLN A 215 -12.30 -4.49 11.50
C GLN A 215 -12.03 -3.93 12.89
N GLU A 216 -12.95 -4.16 13.83
CA GLU A 216 -12.79 -3.71 15.21
C GLU A 216 -12.07 -4.80 16.05
N LEU A 217 -11.02 -4.38 16.75
CA LEU A 217 -10.24 -5.16 17.69
C LEU A 217 -10.71 -4.88 19.12
N PHE A 218 -11.15 -5.94 19.79
CA PHE A 218 -11.65 -5.88 21.16
C PHE A 218 -10.53 -6.19 22.15
N HIS A 219 -10.77 -5.92 23.43
CA HIS A 219 -9.80 -6.22 24.48
C HIS A 219 -9.48 -7.71 24.56
N GLY A 220 -8.18 -8.04 24.54
CA GLY A 220 -7.70 -9.41 24.50
C GLY A 220 -7.64 -10.02 23.09
N ASP A 221 -8.09 -9.30 22.04
CA ASP A 221 -7.73 -9.65 20.68
C ASP A 221 -6.28 -9.29 20.41
N SER A 222 -5.60 -10.12 19.62
CA SER A 222 -4.23 -9.86 19.18
C SER A 222 -4.10 -10.02 17.67
N LEU A 223 -3.24 -9.20 17.08
CA LEU A 223 -2.90 -9.22 15.67
C LEU A 223 -1.43 -9.61 15.53
N ARG A 224 -1.20 -10.78 14.94
CA ARG A 224 0.15 -11.24 14.64
C ARG A 224 0.50 -10.88 13.20
N ILE A 225 1.55 -10.08 13.03
CA ILE A 225 2.06 -9.65 11.72
C ILE A 225 3.41 -10.31 11.48
N THR A 226 3.52 -11.01 10.36
CA THR A 226 4.77 -11.69 9.95
C THR A 226 5.06 -11.38 8.50
N THR A 227 6.32 -11.46 8.10
CA THR A 227 6.65 -11.36 6.68
C THR A 227 6.10 -12.59 5.96
N SER A 228 5.31 -12.36 4.92
CA SER A 228 4.74 -13.43 4.10
C SER A 228 5.84 -14.12 3.31
N ILE A 229 5.76 -15.45 3.20
CA ILE A 229 6.60 -16.26 2.31
C ILE A 229 6.22 -16.11 0.83
N TYR A 230 5.12 -15.39 0.54
CA TYR A 230 4.63 -15.15 -0.81
C TYR A 230 4.77 -13.67 -1.18
N PRO A 231 5.92 -13.22 -1.70
CA PRO A 231 6.06 -11.88 -2.25
C PRO A 231 5.23 -11.70 -3.53
N VAL A 232 5.00 -10.45 -3.94
CA VAL A 232 4.41 -10.11 -5.24
C VAL A 232 5.55 -9.88 -6.24
N PRO A 233 5.70 -10.71 -7.28
CA PRO A 233 6.65 -10.44 -8.35
C PRO A 233 6.14 -9.28 -9.20
N SER A 234 6.78 -8.12 -9.09
CA SER A 234 6.55 -6.98 -9.99
C SER A 234 7.60 -6.98 -11.08
N ILE A 235 7.16 -6.83 -12.32
CA ILE A 235 8.07 -6.64 -13.45
C ILE A 235 8.58 -5.20 -13.42
N CYS A 236 9.89 -5.04 -13.63
CA CYS A 236 10.56 -3.75 -13.76
C CYS A 236 10.61 -3.31 -15.22
N ALA A 237 10.55 -2.01 -15.46
CA ALA A 237 10.75 -1.43 -16.78
C ALA A 237 12.23 -1.46 -17.18
N GLN A 238 13.14 -1.12 -16.27
CA GLN A 238 14.59 -1.26 -16.47
C GLN A 238 15.19 -2.22 -15.44
N ASP A 239 15.20 -1.80 -14.18
CA ASP A 239 15.72 -2.55 -13.05
C ASP A 239 15.16 -2.00 -11.73
N GLN A 240 15.32 -2.75 -10.65
CA GLN A 240 14.75 -2.42 -9.34
C GLN A 240 15.18 -1.03 -8.84
N ILE A 241 16.43 -0.65 -9.08
CA ILE A 241 17.03 0.55 -8.51
C ILE A 241 16.62 1.77 -9.34
N SER A 242 16.78 1.70 -10.66
CA SER A 242 16.43 2.82 -11.55
C SER A 242 14.94 3.14 -11.51
N ASP A 243 14.07 2.14 -11.53
CA ASP A 243 12.61 2.34 -11.47
C ASP A 243 12.19 3.01 -10.15
N TRP A 244 12.85 2.67 -9.05
CA TRP A 244 12.59 3.27 -7.74
C TRP A 244 13.04 4.74 -7.68
N PHE A 245 14.24 5.05 -8.16
CA PHE A 245 14.73 6.43 -8.21
C PHE A 245 13.90 7.31 -9.15
N ALA A 246 13.48 6.79 -10.31
CA ALA A 246 12.58 7.49 -11.21
C ALA A 246 11.24 7.80 -10.52
N SER A 247 10.68 6.82 -9.80
CA SER A 247 9.44 7.01 -9.02
C SER A 247 9.59 8.08 -7.92
N LEU A 248 10.75 8.16 -7.25
CA LEU A 248 11.03 9.20 -6.26
C LEU A 248 11.16 10.59 -6.89
N GLY A 249 11.86 10.70 -8.02
CA GLY A 249 12.08 11.97 -8.71
C GLY A 249 10.80 12.54 -9.32
N ASP A 250 10.01 11.70 -9.99
CA ASP A 250 8.82 12.13 -10.71
C ASP A 250 7.57 12.18 -9.82
N GLY A 251 7.48 11.28 -8.82
CA GLY A 251 6.32 11.17 -7.94
C GLY A 251 6.38 12.05 -6.70
N LEU A 252 7.54 12.14 -6.05
CA LEU A 252 7.72 12.93 -4.81
C LEU A 252 8.57 14.18 -4.99
N HIS A 253 9.12 14.41 -6.20
CA HIS A 253 10.10 15.48 -6.45
C HIS A 253 11.23 15.47 -5.42
N TRP A 254 11.64 14.27 -5.01
CA TRP A 254 12.55 14.08 -3.90
C TRP A 254 13.90 14.75 -4.18
N ASN A 255 14.29 15.68 -3.31
CA ASN A 255 15.54 16.44 -3.41
C ASN A 255 15.74 17.18 -4.75
N VAL A 256 14.66 17.45 -5.48
CA VAL A 256 14.71 18.27 -6.70
C VAL A 256 14.82 19.73 -6.28
N ARG A 257 16.04 20.28 -6.36
CA ARG A 257 16.28 21.70 -6.08
C ARG A 257 15.57 22.56 -7.12
N LYS A 258 14.63 23.41 -6.69
CA LYS A 258 14.10 24.48 -7.54
C LYS A 258 15.27 25.36 -7.98
N ARG A 259 15.41 25.57 -9.29
CA ARG A 259 16.43 26.46 -9.84
C ARG A 259 16.22 27.85 -9.22
N GLN A 260 17.22 28.34 -8.50
CA GLN A 260 17.17 29.65 -7.86
C GLN A 260 17.01 30.70 -8.96
N LYS A 261 15.96 31.51 -8.87
CA LYS A 261 15.75 32.64 -9.80
C LYS A 261 16.90 33.64 -9.62
N CYS A 262 17.29 34.32 -10.70
CA CYS A 262 18.23 35.43 -10.64
C CYS A 262 17.63 36.59 -9.82
N LEU A 263 18.46 37.36 -9.13
CA LEU A 263 18.08 38.42 -8.18
C LEU A 263 17.53 39.69 -8.85
N ASP A 264 17.08 39.64 -10.11
CA ASP A 264 16.70 40.84 -10.87
C ASP A 264 15.17 41.05 -11.01
N GLU A 265 14.34 40.17 -10.43
CA GLU A 265 12.86 40.32 -10.43
C GLU A 265 12.29 40.90 -9.11
N LEU A 266 13.08 41.65 -8.34
CA LEU A 266 12.63 42.30 -7.09
C LEU A 266 12.42 43.83 -7.22
N SER A 267 12.60 44.41 -8.41
CA SER A 267 12.27 45.82 -8.67
C SER A 267 10.77 46.09 -8.79
N ASP A 268 9.95 45.05 -8.98
CA ASP A 268 8.53 45.22 -9.36
C ASP A 268 7.55 45.02 -8.19
N LEU A 269 8.04 44.84 -6.94
CA LEU A 269 7.21 44.61 -5.76
C LEU A 269 7.30 45.72 -4.69
N THR A 270 8.01 46.82 -4.95
CA THR A 270 8.01 48.00 -4.06
C THR A 270 6.97 49.07 -4.42
N ALA A 271 6.07 48.78 -5.38
CA ALA A 271 5.02 49.71 -5.82
C ALA A 271 3.57 49.22 -5.63
N SER A 272 3.32 48.32 -4.68
CA SER A 272 1.96 48.06 -4.18
C SER A 272 1.94 48.32 -2.68
N GLY A 273 1.71 49.58 -2.35
CA GLY A 273 1.54 50.08 -1.00
C GLY A 273 0.30 49.47 -0.33
N SER A 274 0.48 49.23 0.95
CA SER A 274 -0.51 48.86 1.96
C SER A 274 -1.71 49.79 2.02
N GLU A 275 -2.91 49.29 1.70
CA GLU A 275 -4.19 49.80 2.23
C GLU A 275 -5.18 48.63 2.35
N ASP A 276 -5.09 47.88 3.44
CA ASP A 276 -6.23 47.10 3.97
C ASP A 276 -6.70 47.81 5.24
N THR A 277 -7.56 48.82 5.05
CA THR A 277 -8.31 49.48 6.12
C THR A 277 -9.47 48.60 6.55
N PHE A 278 -9.50 48.30 7.84
CA PHE A 278 -10.66 47.79 8.56
C PHE A 278 -11.80 48.84 8.58
N ASP A 279 -13.02 48.30 8.67
CA ASP A 279 -14.22 48.87 9.28
C ASP A 279 -15.37 49.44 8.42
N GLU A 280 -16.54 48.90 8.79
CA GLU A 280 -17.89 49.51 8.80
C GLU A 280 -18.78 49.45 7.55
N ILE A 281 -19.54 48.36 7.49
CA ILE A 281 -20.94 48.37 7.06
C ILE A 281 -21.74 49.17 8.10
N GLU A 282 -22.09 50.42 7.79
CA GLU A 282 -23.32 51.03 8.32
C GLU A 282 -23.83 52.13 7.40
N ASN A 283 -25.08 51.97 6.97
CA ASN A 283 -26.10 52.97 6.65
C ASN A 283 -25.60 54.35 6.15
N THR A 284 -26.17 54.91 5.08
CA THR A 284 -27.46 55.63 5.18
C THR A 284 -27.81 56.24 3.80
N LYS A 285 -29.05 55.98 3.33
CA LYS A 285 -29.98 56.85 2.53
C LYS A 285 -29.42 57.57 1.29
N LEU A 286 -29.92 57.39 0.06
CA LEU A 286 -31.31 57.45 -0.43
C LEU A 286 -32.02 58.76 -0.08
N TYR A 287 -31.81 59.79 -0.90
CA TYR A 287 -32.76 60.87 -1.26
C TYR A 287 -32.27 61.40 -2.62
N ASP A 288 -32.98 61.12 -3.73
CA ASP A 288 -34.04 61.96 -4.28
C ASP A 288 -34.39 63.24 -3.49
N VAL A 289 -34.12 64.35 -4.18
CA VAL A 289 -34.43 65.78 -3.93
C VAL A 289 -33.50 66.54 -2.98
#